data_AF-A0A914RNJ2-F1
#
_entry.id   AF-A0A914RNJ2-F1
#
_cell.length_a   1.000
_cell.length_b   1.000
_cell.length_c   1.000
_cell.angle_alpha   90.00
_cell.angle_beta   90.00
_cell.angle_gamma   90.00
#
_symmetry.space_group_name_H-M   'P 1'
#
loop_
_entity.id
_entity.type
_entity.pdbx_description
1 polymer ?
#
loop_
_entity_poly.entity_id
_entity_poly.type
_entity_poly.pdbx_seq_one_letter_code
_entity_poly.pdbx_strand_id
1 'polypeptide(L)'
;MTIKLLVISQLMEAMSQTQLMNNRIFFQHPDLMRLLKVHEDVMTIMMNILTAQQGTAEHAEHEGGEQTSAMCGNIIKDASEMVVACSRFLCYFCRTSRQNQKAMFEHLSFLLDNATMLLARPSLRGSVPLDVAYSSFMDNNELALALKEEELDKPNSELIAKGYPDLGWDPVEGERYIDFLRFCVWINGENVEENANLVIRLLIRRPECLEALFQEAIALSEDIRALEEGDDAKVLTSGILGDNPHYPSKETEDEDYLDLGAATLDFYSSLVDLLAKCAPDPMTIQAGKGDSVRARAILRSLISLDDLGQILSLRFTIPNLAVTGPLDGPLPGLLPNHKQSVLLFLDRVYGIDSQEMLLHFLEQSFLPDLRAATMMDSNTHVADVMA
;
A
#
# COMPACT_ATOMS: atom_id res chain seq x y z
N MET A 1 -40.36 -9.71 2.91
CA MET A 1 -40.06 -8.60 1.98
C MET A 1 -40.00 -7.26 2.70
N THR A 2 -41.05 -6.83 3.40
CA THR A 2 -41.13 -5.48 4.03
C THR A 2 -40.03 -5.18 5.04
N ILE A 3 -39.66 -6.15 5.90
CA ILE A 3 -38.58 -5.96 6.88
C ILE A 3 -37.21 -5.88 6.19
N LYS A 4 -36.95 -6.70 5.16
CA LYS A 4 -35.70 -6.65 4.38
C LYS A 4 -35.55 -5.30 3.66
N LEU A 5 -36.62 -4.81 3.03
CA LEU A 5 -36.65 -3.49 2.40
C LEU A 5 -36.47 -2.35 3.41
N LEU A 6 -37.08 -2.45 4.61
CA LEU A 6 -36.89 -1.46 5.67
C LEU A 6 -35.44 -1.43 6.17
N VAL A 7 -34.84 -2.62 6.37
CA VAL A 7 -33.43 -2.75 6.78
C VAL A 7 -32.52 -2.20 5.69
N ILE A 8 -32.72 -2.53 4.41
CA ILE A 8 -31.92 -2.00 3.31
C ILE A 8 -32.08 -0.48 3.20
N SER A 9 -33.30 0.05 3.28
CA SER A 9 -33.55 1.50 3.24
C SER A 9 -32.83 2.22 4.39
N GLN A 10 -32.94 1.69 5.62
CA GLN A 10 -32.23 2.26 6.76
C GLN A 10 -30.72 2.08 6.67
N LEU A 11 -30.24 1.01 6.04
CA LEU A 11 -28.82 0.75 5.85
C LEU A 11 -28.23 1.68 4.77
N MET A 12 -28.97 1.94 3.68
CA MET A 12 -28.60 2.94 2.68
C MET A 12 -28.59 4.36 3.27
N GLU A 13 -29.61 4.72 4.06
CA GLU A 13 -29.64 5.98 4.81
C GLU A 13 -28.51 6.08 5.86
N ALA A 14 -28.12 4.95 6.46
CA ALA A 14 -27.03 4.88 7.45
C ALA A 14 -25.64 4.62 6.85
N MET A 15 -25.51 4.41 5.53
CA MET A 15 -24.24 4.36 4.82
C MET A 15 -23.83 5.74 4.31
N SER A 16 -24.79 6.60 3.97
CA SER A 16 -24.54 7.99 3.57
C SER A 16 -24.19 8.91 4.74
N GLN A 17 -24.62 8.56 5.95
CA GLN A 17 -24.19 9.18 7.20
C GLN A 17 -23.35 8.15 7.96
N THR A 18 -22.32 8.55 8.69
CA THR A 18 -21.38 7.67 9.44
C THR A 18 -22.04 6.86 10.59
N GLN A 19 -23.33 6.56 10.51
CA GLN A 19 -24.18 5.94 11.54
C GLN A 19 -24.24 4.41 11.48
N LEU A 20 -23.76 3.79 10.40
CA LEU A 20 -23.67 2.32 10.27
C LEU A 20 -22.92 1.70 11.46
N MET A 21 -21.80 2.32 11.85
CA MET A 21 -20.95 1.90 12.98
C MET A 21 -21.57 2.16 14.36
N ASN A 22 -22.68 2.91 14.42
CA ASN A 22 -23.36 3.24 15.68
C ASN A 22 -24.64 2.42 15.91
N ASN A 23 -25.06 1.59 14.95
CA ASN A 23 -26.27 0.78 15.09
C ASN A 23 -25.99 -0.53 15.85
N ARG A 24 -26.25 -0.50 17.16
CA ARG A 24 -26.00 -1.60 18.11
C ARG A 24 -26.61 -2.95 17.72
N ILE A 25 -27.66 -2.98 16.90
CA ILE A 25 -28.35 -4.23 16.51
C ILE A 25 -27.47 -5.08 15.59
N PHE A 26 -26.70 -4.45 14.70
CA PHE A 26 -25.82 -5.16 13.77
C PHE A 26 -24.60 -5.79 14.48
N PHE A 27 -24.13 -5.16 15.56
CA PHE A 27 -23.01 -5.67 16.36
C PHE A 27 -23.38 -6.88 17.22
N GLN A 28 -24.65 -7.03 17.60
CA GLN A 28 -25.10 -8.12 18.48
C GLN A 28 -25.44 -9.40 17.71
N HIS A 29 -25.77 -9.30 16.41
CA HIS A 29 -26.29 -10.43 15.63
C HIS A 29 -25.71 -10.48 14.20
N PRO A 30 -24.42 -10.81 14.01
CA PRO A 30 -23.78 -10.89 12.69
C PRO A 30 -24.43 -11.93 11.75
N ASP A 31 -25.00 -13.01 12.31
CA ASP A 31 -25.73 -14.02 11.54
C ASP A 31 -27.02 -13.49 10.88
N LEU A 32 -27.64 -12.44 11.45
CA LEU A 32 -28.84 -11.84 10.90
C LEU A 32 -28.55 -11.13 9.56
N MET A 33 -27.39 -10.49 9.44
CA MET A 33 -26.96 -9.83 8.20
C MET A 33 -26.67 -10.84 7.09
N ARG A 34 -26.08 -11.98 7.46
CA ARG A 34 -25.89 -13.10 6.53
C ARG A 34 -27.24 -13.69 6.10
N LEU A 35 -28.15 -13.95 7.05
CA LEU A 35 -29.45 -14.55 6.75
C LEU A 35 -30.34 -13.65 5.86
N LEU A 36 -30.28 -12.33 6.08
CA LEU A 36 -31.00 -11.36 5.27
C LEU A 36 -30.33 -11.07 3.92
N LYS A 37 -29.14 -11.65 3.66
CA LYS A 37 -28.32 -11.45 2.45
C LYS A 37 -28.00 -9.97 2.19
N VAL A 38 -27.77 -9.20 3.26
CA VAL A 38 -27.46 -7.76 3.15
C VAL A 38 -26.13 -7.54 2.43
N HIS A 39 -25.14 -8.40 2.68
CA HIS A 39 -23.84 -8.36 1.99
C HIS A 39 -23.96 -8.56 0.47
N GLU A 40 -24.86 -9.42 -0.01
CA GLU A 40 -25.13 -9.59 -1.44
C GLU A 40 -25.75 -8.32 -2.05
N ASP A 41 -26.68 -7.68 -1.34
CA ASP A 41 -27.31 -6.44 -1.78
C ASP A 41 -26.29 -5.29 -1.86
N VAL A 42 -25.43 -5.14 -0.84
CA VAL A 42 -24.36 -4.12 -0.82
C VAL A 42 -23.31 -4.38 -1.90
N MET A 43 -22.93 -5.65 -2.12
CA MET A 43 -22.04 -6.03 -3.23
C MET A 43 -22.64 -5.70 -4.59
N THR A 44 -23.94 -5.94 -4.77
CA THR A 44 -24.65 -5.61 -6.01
C THR A 44 -24.67 -4.11 -6.26
N ILE A 45 -24.92 -3.31 -5.21
CA ILE A 45 -24.87 -1.84 -5.29
C ILE A 45 -23.47 -1.39 -5.70
N MET A 46 -22.43 -1.88 -5.01
CA MET A 46 -21.04 -1.54 -5.31
C MET A 46 -20.67 -1.93 -6.75
N MET A 47 -21.02 -3.14 -7.20
CA MET A 47 -20.78 -3.61 -8.56
C MET A 47 -21.47 -2.73 -9.61
N ASN A 48 -22.74 -2.38 -9.41
CA ASN A 48 -23.46 -1.50 -10.33
C ASN A 48 -22.83 -0.11 -10.42
N ILE A 49 -22.34 0.44 -9.31
CA ILE A 49 -21.66 1.75 -9.30
C ILE A 49 -20.33 1.66 -10.04
N LEU A 50 -19.52 0.63 -9.77
CA LEU A 50 -18.23 0.41 -10.44
C LEU A 50 -18.41 0.22 -11.96
N THR A 51 -19.38 -0.59 -12.38
CA THR A 51 -19.69 -0.78 -13.82
C THR A 51 -20.22 0.50 -14.47
N ALA A 52 -21.02 1.29 -13.77
CA ALA A 52 -21.51 2.58 -14.28
C ALA A 52 -20.37 3.61 -14.43
N GLN A 53 -19.38 3.59 -13.53
CA GLN A 53 -18.19 4.46 -13.63
C GLN A 53 -17.30 4.08 -14.82
N GLN A 54 -17.10 2.78 -15.10
CA GLN A 54 -16.38 2.33 -16.29
C GLN A 54 -17.03 2.82 -17.59
N GLY A 55 -18.36 2.70 -17.70
CA GLY A 55 -19.10 3.17 -18.88
C GLY A 55 -19.17 4.70 -19.06
N THR A 56 -18.89 5.47 -18.01
CA THR A 56 -18.85 6.95 -18.09
C THR A 56 -17.45 7.48 -18.37
N ALA A 57 -16.39 6.79 -17.94
CA ALA A 57 -15.01 7.11 -18.29
C ALA A 57 -14.75 7.01 -19.80
N GLU A 58 -15.29 5.97 -20.47
CA GLU A 58 -15.18 5.79 -21.93
C GLU A 58 -15.91 6.87 -22.76
N HIS A 59 -16.88 7.58 -22.17
CA HIS A 59 -17.65 8.63 -22.85
C HIS A 59 -17.16 10.06 -22.55
N ALA A 60 -16.39 10.26 -21.48
CA ALA A 60 -15.89 11.58 -21.08
C ALA A 60 -14.72 12.08 -21.95
N GLU A 61 -14.05 11.21 -22.70
CA GLU A 61 -12.99 11.61 -23.63
C GLU A 61 -13.49 12.40 -24.86
N HIS A 62 -14.82 12.48 -25.07
CA HIS A 62 -15.39 13.05 -26.30
C HIS A 62 -16.20 14.36 -26.17
N GLU A 63 -16.54 14.86 -24.97
CA GLU A 63 -17.32 16.11 -24.84
C GLU A 63 -16.76 17.08 -23.77
N GLY A 64 -15.92 18.02 -24.23
CA GLY A 64 -15.35 19.11 -23.42
C GLY A 64 -16.30 20.29 -23.21
N GLY A 65 -17.06 20.28 -22.12
CA GLY A 65 -17.85 21.43 -21.65
C GLY A 65 -17.59 21.76 -20.17
N GLU A 66 -17.12 22.98 -19.88
CA GLU A 66 -16.70 23.42 -18.53
C GLU A 66 -17.82 23.41 -17.47
N GLN A 67 -19.09 23.60 -17.86
CA GLN A 67 -20.22 23.63 -16.90
C GLN A 67 -20.83 22.24 -16.64
N THR A 68 -20.74 21.32 -17.59
CA THR A 68 -21.14 19.91 -17.42
C THR A 68 -20.08 19.12 -16.66
N SER A 69 -18.81 19.54 -16.72
CA SER A 69 -17.68 18.95 -16.00
C SER A 69 -17.83 19.02 -14.47
N ALA A 70 -18.27 20.15 -13.91
CA ALA A 70 -18.43 20.30 -12.46
C ALA A 70 -19.60 19.46 -11.90
N MET A 71 -20.73 19.39 -12.61
CA MET A 71 -21.88 18.57 -12.21
C MET A 71 -21.59 17.06 -12.37
N CYS A 72 -20.88 16.68 -13.43
CA CYS A 72 -20.39 15.31 -13.63
C CYS A 72 -19.35 14.92 -12.56
N GLY A 73 -18.43 15.84 -12.21
CA GLY A 73 -17.43 15.65 -11.17
C GLY A 73 -18.03 15.40 -9.79
N ASN A 74 -19.12 16.08 -9.43
CA ASN A 74 -19.85 15.84 -8.18
C ASN A 74 -20.54 14.46 -8.18
N ILE A 75 -21.16 14.04 -9.28
CA ILE A 75 -21.80 12.72 -9.40
C ILE A 75 -20.76 11.59 -9.28
N ILE A 76 -19.60 11.76 -9.90
CA ILE A 76 -18.48 10.79 -9.81
C ILE A 76 -17.96 10.74 -8.37
N LYS A 77 -17.81 11.89 -7.71
CA LYS A 77 -17.39 11.95 -6.30
C LYS A 77 -18.38 11.23 -5.38
N ASP A 78 -19.68 11.50 -5.52
CA ASP A 78 -20.73 10.85 -4.73
C ASP A 78 -20.74 9.33 -4.95
N ALA A 79 -20.52 8.88 -6.19
CA ALA A 79 -20.42 7.46 -6.52
C ALA A 79 -19.18 6.80 -5.88
N SER A 80 -18.02 7.46 -5.94
CA SER A 80 -16.79 6.97 -5.30
C SER A 80 -16.89 6.92 -3.77
N GLU A 81 -17.51 7.92 -3.14
CA GLU A 81 -17.78 7.90 -1.69
C GLU A 81 -18.72 6.75 -1.30
N MET A 82 -19.70 6.45 -2.16
CA MET A 82 -20.59 5.31 -1.95
C MET A 82 -19.86 3.96 -2.06
N VAL A 83 -18.90 3.81 -2.99
CA VAL A 83 -18.04 2.63 -3.08
C VAL A 83 -17.18 2.46 -1.83
N VAL A 84 -16.62 3.55 -1.31
CA VAL A 84 -15.85 3.54 -0.06
C VAL A 84 -16.73 3.10 1.12
N ALA A 85 -17.95 3.63 1.23
CA ALA A 85 -18.89 3.25 2.28
C ALA A 85 -19.28 1.76 2.20
N CYS A 86 -19.55 1.26 0.99
CA CYS A 86 -19.80 -0.17 0.74
C CYS A 86 -18.59 -1.02 1.15
N SER A 87 -17.39 -0.62 0.76
CA SER A 87 -16.16 -1.35 1.07
C SER A 87 -15.91 -1.42 2.58
N ARG A 88 -16.11 -0.32 3.32
CA ARG A 88 -16.02 -0.31 4.80
C ARG A 88 -17.00 -1.27 5.46
N PHE A 89 -18.26 -1.27 5.00
CA PHE A 89 -19.26 -2.21 5.50
C PHE A 89 -18.85 -3.66 5.24
N LEU A 90 -18.37 -3.96 4.04
CA LEU A 90 -18.00 -5.33 3.65
C LEU A 90 -16.74 -5.81 4.39
N CYS A 91 -15.73 -4.95 4.56
CA CYS A 91 -14.57 -5.25 5.42
C CYS A 91 -15.00 -5.59 6.84
N TYR A 92 -15.93 -4.80 7.41
CA TYR A 92 -16.50 -5.09 8.72
C TYR A 92 -17.28 -6.42 8.72
N PHE A 93 -18.14 -6.66 7.72
CA PHE A 93 -18.89 -7.90 7.58
C PHE A 93 -17.99 -9.13 7.58
N CYS A 94 -16.86 -9.08 6.85
CA CYS A 94 -15.85 -10.12 6.88
C CYS A 94 -15.28 -10.35 8.28
N ARG A 95 -14.92 -9.30 9.02
CA ARG A 95 -14.34 -9.41 10.38
C ARG A 95 -15.27 -10.05 11.41
N THR A 96 -16.59 -10.05 11.18
CA THR A 96 -17.55 -10.58 12.17
C THR A 96 -17.63 -12.11 12.22
N SER A 97 -17.28 -12.83 11.14
CA SER A 97 -17.42 -14.29 11.11
C SER A 97 -16.65 -14.93 9.94
N ARG A 98 -16.06 -16.11 10.19
CA ARG A 98 -15.42 -16.92 9.13
C ARG A 98 -16.39 -17.37 8.03
N GLN A 99 -17.66 -17.60 8.36
CA GLN A 99 -18.66 -17.90 7.33
C GLN A 99 -18.98 -16.67 6.45
N ASN A 100 -18.88 -15.46 7.02
CA ASN A 100 -19.10 -14.22 6.28
C ASN A 100 -17.93 -13.94 5.33
N GLN A 101 -16.70 -14.17 5.81
CA GLN A 101 -15.49 -14.22 4.97
C GLN A 101 -15.67 -15.16 3.77
N LYS A 102 -16.08 -16.40 4.01
CA LYS A 102 -16.30 -17.38 2.94
C LYS A 102 -17.32 -16.91 1.90
N ALA A 103 -18.44 -16.32 2.33
CA ALA A 103 -19.43 -15.76 1.41
C ALA A 103 -18.87 -14.62 0.56
N MET A 104 -18.00 -13.79 1.14
CA MET A 104 -17.32 -12.71 0.40
C MET A 104 -16.21 -13.22 -0.51
N PHE A 105 -15.52 -14.30 -0.13
CA PHE A 105 -14.45 -14.92 -0.90
C PHE A 105 -14.95 -15.45 -2.27
N GLU A 106 -16.23 -15.85 -2.37
CA GLU A 106 -16.85 -16.23 -3.65
C GLU A 106 -16.87 -15.08 -4.68
N HIS A 107 -16.76 -13.84 -4.23
CA HIS A 107 -16.71 -12.64 -5.06
C HIS A 107 -15.28 -12.09 -5.26
N LEU A 108 -14.25 -12.81 -4.82
CA LEU A 108 -12.86 -12.33 -4.81
C LEU A 108 -12.38 -11.89 -6.20
N SER A 109 -12.61 -12.69 -7.24
CA SER A 109 -12.21 -12.35 -8.62
C SER A 109 -12.75 -10.98 -9.04
N PHE A 110 -14.05 -10.75 -8.83
CA PHE A 110 -14.71 -9.49 -9.18
C PHE A 110 -14.13 -8.30 -8.39
N LEU A 111 -13.88 -8.46 -7.09
CA LEU A 111 -13.27 -7.43 -6.26
C LEU A 111 -11.88 -7.06 -6.78
N LEU A 112 -11.10 -8.05 -7.17
CA LEU A 112 -9.77 -7.87 -7.74
C LEU A 112 -9.83 -7.27 -9.15
N ASP A 113 -10.86 -7.54 -9.96
CA ASP A 113 -11.01 -6.96 -11.31
C ASP A 113 -11.28 -5.45 -11.24
N ASN A 114 -11.79 -4.97 -10.10
CA ASN A 114 -12.14 -3.57 -9.87
C ASN A 114 -11.30 -2.94 -8.75
N ALA A 115 -10.18 -3.56 -8.37
CA ALA A 115 -9.34 -3.12 -7.28
C ALA A 115 -8.72 -1.73 -7.51
N THR A 116 -8.53 -1.35 -8.77
CA THR A 116 -7.79 -0.17 -9.21
C THR A 116 -8.65 1.11 -9.28
N MET A 117 -9.98 0.97 -9.34
CA MET A 117 -10.93 2.03 -9.74
C MET A 117 -10.96 3.27 -8.82
N LEU A 118 -10.29 3.25 -7.68
CA LEU A 118 -10.20 4.39 -6.74
C LEU A 118 -8.79 4.62 -6.18
N LEU A 119 -7.79 3.89 -6.67
CA LEU A 119 -6.41 3.99 -6.17
C LEU A 119 -5.71 5.28 -6.63
N ALA A 120 -6.14 5.83 -7.78
CA ALA A 120 -5.59 7.06 -8.37
C ALA A 120 -5.93 8.36 -7.61
N ARG A 121 -6.83 8.32 -6.61
CA ARG A 121 -7.17 9.49 -5.77
C ARG A 121 -6.73 9.29 -4.33
N PRO A 122 -5.64 9.95 -3.87
CA PRO A 122 -5.17 9.86 -2.50
C PRO A 122 -6.25 10.03 -1.43
N SER A 123 -7.13 11.03 -1.61
CA SER A 123 -8.25 11.32 -0.69
C SER A 123 -9.25 10.17 -0.52
N LEU A 124 -9.39 9.29 -1.52
CA LEU A 124 -10.36 8.19 -1.54
C LEU A 124 -9.71 6.81 -1.33
N ARG A 125 -8.41 6.75 -1.05
CA ARG A 125 -7.65 5.51 -0.85
C ARG A 125 -8.14 4.65 0.32
N GLY A 126 -8.84 5.26 1.29
CA GLY A 126 -9.26 4.56 2.50
C GLY A 126 -10.50 3.68 2.29
N SER A 127 -10.29 2.36 2.14
CA SER A 127 -11.31 1.30 1.94
C SER A 127 -11.85 1.20 0.52
N VAL A 128 -11.10 0.51 -0.34
CA VAL A 128 -11.42 0.22 -1.74
C VAL A 128 -11.77 -1.28 -1.93
N PRO A 129 -12.28 -1.72 -3.09
CA PRO A 129 -12.57 -3.14 -3.33
C PRO A 129 -11.40 -4.10 -3.00
N LEU A 130 -10.15 -3.65 -3.15
CA LEU A 130 -8.95 -4.40 -2.75
C LEU A 130 -8.89 -4.70 -1.24
N ASP A 131 -9.33 -3.77 -0.39
CA ASP A 131 -9.39 -4.00 1.06
C ASP A 131 -10.45 -5.04 1.44
N VAL A 132 -11.55 -5.07 0.68
CA VAL A 132 -12.60 -6.08 0.84
C VAL A 132 -12.09 -7.45 0.40
N ALA A 133 -11.35 -7.50 -0.73
CA ALA A 133 -10.70 -8.71 -1.23
C ALA A 133 -9.80 -9.31 -0.16
N TYR A 134 -8.89 -8.51 0.41
CA TYR A 134 -8.06 -8.94 1.55
C TYR A 134 -8.91 -9.38 2.76
N SER A 135 -9.86 -8.56 3.19
CA SER A 135 -10.69 -8.85 4.37
C SER A 135 -11.46 -10.17 4.24
N SER A 136 -11.78 -10.60 3.02
CA SER A 136 -12.48 -11.85 2.72
C SER A 136 -11.72 -13.12 3.14
N PHE A 137 -10.40 -13.07 3.27
CA PHE A 137 -9.57 -14.21 3.72
C PHE A 137 -8.60 -13.85 4.87
N MET A 138 -8.63 -12.62 5.38
CA MET A 138 -7.81 -12.16 6.50
C MET A 138 -7.86 -13.12 7.69
N ASP A 139 -6.70 -13.47 8.24
CA ASP A 139 -6.52 -14.40 9.37
C ASP A 139 -7.18 -15.78 9.17
N ASN A 140 -7.41 -16.18 7.92
CA ASN A 140 -8.08 -17.42 7.55
C ASN A 140 -7.21 -18.28 6.62
N ASN A 141 -6.42 -19.16 7.23
CA ASN A 141 -5.48 -20.03 6.53
C ASN A 141 -6.16 -20.91 5.46
N GLU A 142 -7.40 -21.38 5.70
CA GLU A 142 -8.12 -22.23 4.74
C GLU A 142 -8.46 -21.47 3.44
N LEU A 143 -8.90 -20.22 3.56
CA LEU A 143 -9.25 -19.39 2.39
C LEU A 143 -8.00 -18.90 1.69
N ALA A 144 -6.94 -18.58 2.42
CA ALA A 144 -5.66 -18.19 1.83
C ALA A 144 -5.03 -19.31 1.00
N LEU A 145 -5.16 -20.57 1.43
CA LEU A 145 -4.73 -21.74 0.65
C LEU A 145 -5.64 -22.02 -0.56
N ALA A 146 -6.85 -21.46 -0.58
CA ALA A 146 -7.78 -21.61 -1.70
C ALA A 146 -7.54 -20.57 -2.81
N LEU A 147 -6.59 -19.65 -2.63
CA LEU A 147 -6.21 -18.63 -3.62
C LEU A 147 -5.65 -19.27 -4.89
N LYS A 148 -6.01 -18.69 -6.04
CA LYS A 148 -5.59 -19.16 -7.37
C LYS A 148 -4.48 -18.28 -7.95
N GLU A 149 -3.74 -18.83 -8.91
CA GLU A 149 -2.71 -18.09 -9.65
C GLU A 149 -3.28 -16.85 -10.35
N GLU A 150 -4.48 -16.95 -10.93
CA GLU A 150 -5.18 -15.84 -11.59
C GLU A 150 -5.48 -14.66 -10.65
N GLU A 151 -5.65 -14.91 -9.35
CA GLU A 151 -5.95 -13.88 -8.36
C GLU A 151 -4.67 -13.14 -7.92
N LEU A 152 -3.49 -13.74 -8.13
CA LEU A 152 -2.17 -13.23 -7.74
C LEU A 152 -1.39 -12.64 -8.92
N ASP A 153 -1.87 -12.80 -10.16
CA ASP A 153 -1.21 -12.33 -11.39
C ASP A 153 -1.96 -11.15 -12.04
N LYS A 154 -2.22 -10.08 -11.28
CA LYS A 154 -2.84 -8.86 -11.85
C LYS A 154 -1.80 -7.77 -12.14
N PRO A 155 -1.78 -7.19 -13.35
CA PRO A 155 -0.86 -6.11 -13.71
C PRO A 155 -1.37 -4.75 -13.23
N ASN A 156 -0.45 -3.91 -12.76
CA ASN A 156 -0.66 -2.49 -12.44
C ASN A 156 -0.16 -1.68 -13.63
N SER A 157 -1.00 -0.90 -14.29
CA SER A 157 -0.60 -0.17 -15.49
C SER A 157 -1.56 0.98 -15.79
N GLU A 158 -1.74 1.98 -14.92
CA GLU A 158 -2.32 3.26 -15.37
C GLU A 158 -2.10 4.42 -14.39
N LEU A 159 -1.06 5.24 -14.63
CA LEU A 159 -1.03 6.63 -14.14
C LEU A 159 -0.37 7.53 -15.20
N ILE A 160 -1.17 8.00 -16.18
CA ILE A 160 -0.74 9.02 -17.15
C ILE A 160 -1.49 10.36 -16.96
N ALA A 161 -2.43 10.45 -16.02
CA ALA A 161 -3.46 11.49 -16.09
C ALA A 161 -3.21 12.81 -15.32
N LYS A 162 -2.17 12.96 -14.49
CA LYS A 162 -2.11 14.08 -13.51
C LYS A 162 -0.92 15.07 -13.62
N GLY A 163 -0.16 15.08 -14.70
CA GLY A 163 0.95 16.05 -14.87
C GLY A 163 2.15 15.83 -13.93
N TYR A 164 2.15 14.73 -13.16
CA TYR A 164 3.33 14.20 -12.49
C TYR A 164 4.35 13.66 -13.51
N PRO A 165 5.65 13.57 -13.14
CA PRO A 165 6.65 12.93 -13.97
C PRO A 165 6.27 11.49 -14.32
N ASP A 166 6.49 11.09 -15.58
CA ASP A 166 6.17 9.74 -16.05
C ASP A 166 7.28 8.75 -15.65
N LEU A 167 6.97 7.86 -14.70
CA LEU A 167 7.83 6.74 -14.32
C LEU A 167 7.63 5.51 -15.20
N GLY A 168 6.57 5.47 -16.01
CA GLY A 168 6.10 4.28 -16.73
C GLY A 168 5.30 3.29 -15.87
N TRP A 169 5.11 3.56 -14.57
CA TRP A 169 4.33 2.74 -13.63
C TRP A 169 3.84 3.60 -12.44
N ASP A 170 2.86 3.08 -11.69
CA ASP A 170 2.30 3.76 -10.51
C ASP A 170 2.84 3.16 -9.19
N PRO A 171 3.69 3.88 -8.44
CA PRO A 171 4.20 3.40 -7.16
C PRO A 171 3.13 3.22 -6.08
N VAL A 172 2.05 3.99 -6.13
CA VAL A 172 0.97 3.92 -5.15
C VAL A 172 0.13 2.69 -5.38
N GLU A 173 -0.32 2.48 -6.62
CA GLU A 173 -1.08 1.27 -6.99
C GLU A 173 -0.23 0.02 -6.75
N GLY A 174 1.05 0.10 -7.15
CA GLY A 174 2.09 -0.87 -6.83
C GLY A 174 2.09 -1.29 -5.37
N GLU A 175 2.23 -0.33 -4.46
CA GLU A 175 2.37 -0.58 -3.04
C GLU A 175 1.16 -1.32 -2.48
N ARG A 176 -0.05 -0.89 -2.87
CA ARG A 176 -1.31 -1.49 -2.40
C ARG A 176 -1.46 -2.94 -2.86
N TYR A 177 -1.03 -3.24 -4.08
CA TYR A 177 -1.04 -4.62 -4.57
C TYR A 177 0.03 -5.49 -3.87
N ILE A 178 1.23 -4.95 -3.64
CA ILE A 178 2.26 -5.63 -2.87
C ILE A 178 1.78 -5.93 -1.44
N ASP A 179 1.08 -4.98 -0.81
CA ASP A 179 0.45 -5.17 0.48
C ASP A 179 -0.61 -6.28 0.46
N PHE A 180 -1.44 -6.34 -0.58
CA PHE A 180 -2.37 -7.44 -0.78
C PHE A 180 -1.64 -8.79 -0.86
N LEU A 181 -0.58 -8.90 -1.68
CA LEU A 181 0.22 -10.13 -1.79
C LEU A 181 0.88 -10.49 -0.45
N ARG A 182 1.31 -9.49 0.33
CA ARG A 182 1.91 -9.69 1.65
C ARG A 182 0.95 -10.41 2.58
N PHE A 183 -0.34 -10.08 2.52
CA PHE A 183 -1.38 -10.76 3.28
C PHE A 183 -1.70 -12.17 2.77
N CYS A 184 -1.49 -12.44 1.48
CA CYS A 184 -1.65 -13.78 0.92
C CYS A 184 -0.55 -14.74 1.38
N VAL A 185 0.67 -14.24 1.62
CA VAL A 185 1.84 -15.07 1.96
C VAL A 185 2.13 -15.14 3.45
N TRP A 186 1.64 -14.20 4.25
CA TRP A 186 1.96 -14.09 5.67
C TRP A 186 0.71 -13.90 6.52
N ILE A 187 0.33 -14.94 7.26
CA ILE A 187 -0.92 -14.98 8.02
C ILE A 187 -0.64 -15.45 9.44
N ASN A 188 -1.17 -14.74 10.44
CA ASN A 188 -0.99 -15.08 11.86
C ASN A 188 0.49 -15.26 12.29
N GLY A 189 1.44 -14.61 11.61
CA GLY A 189 2.88 -14.73 11.91
C GLY A 189 3.57 -15.92 11.24
N GLU A 190 2.87 -16.66 10.38
CA GLU A 190 3.39 -17.82 9.67
C GLU A 190 3.43 -17.58 8.15
N ASN A 191 4.42 -18.18 7.50
CA ASN A 191 4.55 -18.16 6.05
C ASN A 191 3.65 -19.24 5.42
N VAL A 192 2.90 -18.86 4.39
CA VAL A 192 2.11 -19.77 3.55
C VAL A 192 2.99 -20.18 2.36
N GLU A 193 3.74 -21.29 2.50
CA GLU A 193 4.77 -21.71 1.52
C GLU A 193 4.24 -21.81 0.07
N GLU A 194 3.02 -22.31 -0.13
CA GLU A 194 2.43 -22.48 -1.47
C GLU A 194 2.22 -21.14 -2.18
N ASN A 195 1.65 -20.16 -1.47
CA ASN A 195 1.42 -18.81 -1.96
C ASN A 195 2.74 -18.08 -2.18
N ALA A 196 3.68 -18.19 -1.22
CA ALA A 196 5.00 -17.56 -1.32
C ALA A 196 5.78 -18.05 -2.56
N ASN A 197 5.78 -19.35 -2.82
CA ASN A 197 6.42 -19.93 -4.00
C ASN A 197 5.79 -19.46 -5.31
N LEU A 198 4.48 -19.22 -5.33
CA LEU A 198 3.80 -18.66 -6.49
C LEU A 198 4.14 -17.18 -6.68
N VAL A 199 4.07 -16.37 -5.62
CA VAL A 199 4.44 -14.94 -5.65
C VAL A 199 5.88 -14.75 -6.12
N ILE A 200 6.84 -15.53 -5.59
CA ILE A 200 8.24 -15.49 -6.07
C ILE A 200 8.30 -15.80 -7.57
N ARG A 201 7.57 -16.81 -8.06
CA ARG A 201 7.55 -17.19 -9.49
C ARG A 201 6.94 -16.11 -10.37
N LEU A 202 5.95 -15.37 -9.89
CA LEU A 202 5.34 -14.26 -10.63
C LEU A 202 6.30 -13.06 -10.69
N LEU A 203 6.94 -12.72 -9.56
CA LEU A 203 7.88 -11.60 -9.49
C LEU A 203 9.12 -11.80 -10.38
N ILE A 204 9.70 -13.02 -10.43
CA ILE A 204 10.85 -13.27 -11.33
C ILE A 204 10.50 -13.19 -12.81
N ARG A 205 9.22 -13.25 -13.19
CA ARG A 205 8.77 -13.06 -14.58
C ARG A 205 8.69 -11.57 -14.94
N ARG A 206 8.76 -10.67 -13.95
CA ARG A 206 8.70 -9.21 -14.11
C ARG A 206 9.87 -8.55 -13.36
N PRO A 207 11.10 -8.65 -13.88
CA PRO A 207 12.29 -8.07 -13.23
C PRO A 207 12.23 -6.54 -13.11
N GLU A 208 11.39 -5.88 -13.93
CA GLU A 208 11.19 -4.44 -13.91
C GLU A 208 10.76 -3.90 -12.53
N CYS A 209 10.02 -4.71 -11.74
CA CYS A 209 9.57 -4.31 -10.41
C CYS A 209 10.67 -4.42 -9.33
N LEU A 210 11.81 -5.05 -9.65
CA LEU A 210 12.80 -5.52 -8.67
C LEU A 210 14.09 -4.71 -8.61
N GLU A 211 14.30 -3.78 -9.56
CA GLU A 211 15.44 -2.86 -9.49
C GLU A 211 15.21 -1.88 -8.32
N ALA A 212 15.90 -2.09 -7.21
CA ALA A 212 15.71 -1.34 -5.98
C ALA A 212 16.30 0.07 -6.10
N LEU A 213 15.48 1.04 -6.51
CA LEU A 213 15.88 2.43 -6.76
C LEU A 213 15.80 3.31 -5.49
N PHE A 214 16.19 2.80 -4.31
CA PHE A 214 16.10 3.55 -3.05
C PHE A 214 16.83 4.90 -3.10
N GLN A 215 18.04 4.94 -3.66
CA GLN A 215 18.81 6.18 -3.76
C GLN A 215 18.14 7.19 -4.70
N GLU A 216 17.63 6.73 -5.84
CA GLU A 216 16.94 7.58 -6.80
C GLU A 216 15.59 8.07 -6.27
N ALA A 217 14.87 7.24 -5.51
CA ALA A 217 13.61 7.61 -4.87
C ALA A 217 13.82 8.62 -3.72
N ILE A 218 14.91 8.49 -2.95
CA ILE A 218 15.33 9.52 -1.98
C ILE A 218 15.65 10.83 -2.70
N ALA A 219 16.49 10.77 -3.75
CA ALA A 219 16.86 11.95 -4.53
C ALA A 219 15.62 12.64 -5.13
N LEU A 220 14.64 11.87 -5.62
CA LEU A 220 13.38 12.39 -6.13
C LEU A 220 12.57 13.10 -5.04
N SER A 221 12.43 12.51 -3.85
CA SER A 221 11.70 13.14 -2.72
C SER A 221 12.41 14.42 -2.24
N GLU A 222 13.75 14.44 -2.22
CA GLU A 222 14.54 15.63 -1.87
C GLU A 222 14.41 16.74 -2.92
N ASP A 223 14.43 16.39 -4.21
CA ASP A 223 14.25 17.30 -5.34
C ASP A 223 12.84 17.92 -5.35
N ILE A 224 11.79 17.12 -5.09
CA ILE A 224 10.40 17.60 -4.98
C ILE A 224 10.31 18.68 -3.90
N ARG A 225 10.90 18.43 -2.72
CA ARG A 225 10.92 19.43 -1.65
C ARG A 225 11.71 20.68 -2.02
N ALA A 226 12.86 20.54 -2.68
CA ALA A 226 13.66 21.69 -3.11
C ALA A 226 12.86 22.61 -4.04
N LEU A 227 12.05 22.03 -4.95
CA LEU A 227 11.12 22.79 -5.79
C LEU A 227 10.02 23.49 -4.99
N GLU A 228 9.49 22.86 -3.94
CA GLU A 228 8.50 23.49 -3.05
C GLU A 228 9.07 24.66 -2.25
N GLU A 229 10.32 24.55 -1.79
CA GLU A 229 11.03 25.60 -1.06
C GLU A 229 11.50 26.76 -1.98
N GLY A 230 11.39 26.58 -3.30
CA GLY A 230 11.75 27.58 -4.31
C GLY A 230 13.24 27.63 -4.62
N ASP A 231 13.97 26.54 -4.38
CA ASP A 231 15.39 26.42 -4.71
C ASP A 231 15.64 26.37 -6.23
N ASP A 232 16.87 26.72 -6.66
CA ASP A 232 17.24 26.74 -8.08
C ASP A 232 17.23 25.32 -8.66
N ALA A 233 16.63 25.13 -9.85
CA ALA A 233 16.55 23.84 -10.54
C ALA A 233 17.92 23.20 -10.84
N LYS A 234 19.03 23.94 -10.67
CA LYS A 234 20.41 23.40 -10.72
C LYS A 234 20.79 22.53 -9.51
N VAL A 235 19.99 22.54 -8.44
CA VAL A 235 20.20 21.74 -7.23
C VAL A 235 19.62 20.34 -7.38
N LEU A 236 18.74 20.12 -8.38
CA LEU A 236 18.09 18.83 -8.62
C LEU A 236 19.11 17.75 -8.99
N THR A 237 18.98 16.60 -8.36
CA THR A 237 19.92 15.47 -8.47
C THR A 237 19.31 14.22 -9.08
N SER A 238 17.98 14.10 -9.08
CA SER A 238 17.24 13.00 -9.69
C SER A 238 17.26 13.12 -11.22
N GLY A 239 17.38 11.98 -11.91
CA GLY A 239 17.30 11.94 -13.38
C GLY A 239 15.91 12.33 -13.90
N ILE A 240 14.87 12.15 -13.08
CA ILE A 240 13.46 12.36 -13.45
C ILE A 240 13.11 13.85 -13.52
N LEU A 241 13.48 14.64 -12.51
CA LEU A 241 13.18 16.07 -12.46
C LEU A 241 14.29 16.96 -13.06
N GLY A 242 15.51 16.42 -13.24
CA GLY A 242 16.60 17.15 -13.88
C GLY A 242 16.32 17.56 -15.32
N ASP A 243 15.58 16.74 -16.08
CA ASP A 243 15.25 17.00 -17.49
C ASP A 243 14.04 17.94 -17.67
N ASN A 244 13.09 17.91 -16.73
CA ASN A 244 11.93 18.80 -16.71
C ASN A 244 11.57 19.14 -15.26
N PRO A 245 12.02 20.30 -14.73
CA PRO A 245 11.82 20.71 -13.35
C PRO A 245 10.40 21.26 -13.13
N HIS A 246 9.40 20.46 -13.49
CA HIS A 246 8.00 20.75 -13.29
C HIS A 246 7.40 19.68 -12.40
N TYR A 247 6.87 20.10 -11.25
CA TYR A 247 6.14 19.24 -10.33
C TYR A 247 4.85 19.93 -9.90
N PRO A 248 3.71 19.21 -9.77
CA PRO A 248 2.46 19.79 -9.29
C PRO A 248 2.63 20.44 -7.91
N SER A 249 2.02 21.62 -7.71
CA SER A 249 2.11 22.31 -6.42
C SER A 249 1.08 21.76 -5.43
N LYS A 250 1.46 21.70 -4.15
CA LYS A 250 0.57 21.29 -3.06
C LYS A 250 -0.70 22.14 -2.97
N GLU A 251 -0.62 23.42 -3.32
CA GLU A 251 -1.77 24.34 -3.37
C GLU A 251 -2.77 23.97 -4.48
N THR A 252 -2.29 23.35 -5.57
CA THR A 252 -3.14 22.94 -6.69
C THR A 252 -3.80 21.59 -6.45
N GLU A 253 -3.09 20.64 -5.84
CA GLU A 253 -3.58 19.27 -5.61
C GLU A 253 -4.31 19.09 -4.26
N ASP A 254 -4.09 19.98 -3.27
CA ASP A 254 -4.74 19.99 -1.96
C ASP A 254 -4.74 18.60 -1.27
N GLU A 255 -5.90 17.96 -1.07
CA GLU A 255 -6.04 16.64 -0.44
C GLU A 255 -5.51 15.47 -1.30
N ASP A 256 -5.28 15.70 -2.60
CA ASP A 256 -4.79 14.71 -3.57
C ASP A 256 -3.29 14.89 -3.91
N TYR A 257 -2.58 15.74 -3.15
CA TYR A 257 -1.14 15.91 -3.33
C TYR A 257 -0.36 14.62 -3.03
N LEU A 258 0.62 14.30 -3.87
CA LEU A 258 1.46 13.10 -3.76
C LEU A 258 2.94 13.47 -3.88
N ASP A 259 3.75 13.08 -2.90
CA ASP A 259 5.21 13.00 -3.07
C ASP A 259 5.55 11.67 -3.75
N LEU A 260 5.97 11.75 -5.02
CA LEU A 260 6.26 10.59 -5.84
C LEU A 260 7.51 9.85 -5.35
N GLY A 261 8.53 10.57 -4.86
CA GLY A 261 9.73 9.95 -4.31
C GLY A 261 9.43 9.16 -3.04
N ALA A 262 8.62 9.73 -2.14
CA ALA A 262 8.16 9.03 -0.94
C ALA A 262 7.31 7.79 -1.29
N ALA A 263 6.36 7.91 -2.23
CA ALA A 263 5.55 6.79 -2.69
C ALA A 263 6.40 5.66 -3.32
N THR A 264 7.42 6.01 -4.10
CA THR A 264 8.36 5.04 -4.68
C THR A 264 9.17 4.34 -3.59
N LEU A 265 9.61 5.06 -2.54
CA LEU A 265 10.28 4.43 -1.38
C LEU A 265 9.37 3.47 -0.62
N ASP A 266 8.12 3.87 -0.38
CA ASP A 266 7.12 3.03 0.28
C ASP A 266 6.86 1.74 -0.52
N PHE A 267 6.74 1.85 -1.85
CA PHE A 267 6.64 0.69 -2.73
C PHE A 267 7.82 -0.28 -2.56
N TYR A 268 9.06 0.20 -2.72
CA TYR A 268 10.22 -0.69 -2.64
C TYR A 268 10.41 -1.26 -1.23
N SER A 269 10.12 -0.48 -0.18
CA SER A 269 10.10 -0.97 1.19
C SER A 269 9.10 -2.13 1.36
N SER A 270 7.86 -1.95 0.88
CA SER A 270 6.81 -2.97 0.95
C SER A 270 7.16 -4.20 0.12
N LEU A 271 7.83 -4.03 -1.04
CA LEU A 271 8.29 -5.13 -1.88
C LEU A 271 9.37 -5.96 -1.17
N VAL A 272 10.37 -5.30 -0.56
CA VAL A 272 11.43 -5.98 0.20
C VAL A 272 10.84 -6.73 1.39
N ASP A 273 9.87 -6.13 2.08
CA ASP A 273 9.15 -6.77 3.19
C ASP A 273 8.35 -8.01 2.73
N LEU A 274 7.65 -7.92 1.60
CA LEU A 274 6.98 -9.06 0.96
C LEU A 274 7.98 -10.18 0.65
N LEU A 275 9.11 -9.86 0.01
CA LEU A 275 10.13 -10.85 -0.33
C LEU A 275 10.73 -11.51 0.92
N ALA A 276 10.91 -10.76 2.01
CA ALA A 276 11.39 -11.28 3.29
C ALA A 276 10.38 -12.26 3.91
N LYS A 277 9.08 -11.92 3.82
CA LYS A 277 7.98 -12.77 4.27
C LYS A 277 7.77 -13.99 3.37
N CYS A 278 8.14 -13.92 2.09
CA CYS A 278 8.17 -15.06 1.16
C CYS A 278 9.34 -16.01 1.44
N ALA A 279 10.39 -15.57 2.16
CA ALA A 279 11.52 -16.42 2.48
C ALA A 279 11.05 -17.66 3.27
N PRO A 280 11.55 -18.87 2.95
CA PRO A 280 11.23 -20.06 3.72
C PRO A 280 11.76 -19.99 5.16
N ASP A 281 11.18 -20.80 6.05
CA ASP A 281 11.63 -20.86 7.44
C ASP A 281 13.07 -21.38 7.58
N PRO A 282 13.93 -20.76 8.42
CA PRO A 282 15.31 -21.21 8.62
C PRO A 282 15.44 -22.69 8.98
N MET A 283 14.51 -23.23 9.78
CA MET A 283 14.53 -24.65 10.16
C MET A 283 14.25 -25.56 8.95
N THR A 284 13.33 -25.17 8.08
CA THR A 284 13.01 -25.89 6.82
C THR A 284 14.19 -25.88 5.86
N ILE A 285 14.92 -24.76 5.81
CA ILE A 285 16.15 -24.64 5.02
C ILE A 285 17.25 -25.55 5.57
N GLN A 286 17.46 -25.59 6.89
CA GLN A 286 18.44 -26.46 7.54
C GLN A 286 18.12 -27.95 7.35
N ALA A 287 16.84 -28.31 7.29
CA ALA A 287 16.38 -29.66 6.96
C ALA A 287 16.70 -30.09 5.52
N GLY A 288 17.22 -29.19 4.67
CA GLY A 288 17.68 -29.50 3.31
C GLY A 288 16.55 -29.73 2.31
N LYS A 289 15.35 -29.21 2.57
CA LYS A 289 14.20 -29.31 1.65
C LYS A 289 14.54 -28.55 0.36
N GLY A 290 14.64 -29.27 -0.76
CA GLY A 290 15.19 -28.75 -2.02
C GLY A 290 14.51 -27.49 -2.53
N ASP A 291 13.18 -27.40 -2.41
CA ASP A 291 12.40 -26.24 -2.85
C ASP A 291 12.70 -25.00 -1.99
N SER A 292 12.83 -25.16 -0.67
CA SER A 292 13.14 -24.06 0.25
C SER A 292 14.56 -23.53 0.04
N VAL A 293 15.53 -24.42 -0.22
CA VAL A 293 16.90 -24.01 -0.56
C VAL A 293 16.92 -23.24 -1.89
N ARG A 294 16.15 -23.71 -2.89
CA ARG A 294 16.03 -23.04 -4.19
C ARG A 294 15.37 -21.67 -4.06
N ALA A 295 14.27 -21.55 -3.32
CA ALA A 295 13.59 -20.28 -3.09
C ALA A 295 14.52 -19.26 -2.42
N ARG A 296 15.27 -19.68 -1.38
CA ARG A 296 16.28 -18.83 -0.73
C ARG A 296 17.37 -18.38 -1.71
N ALA A 297 17.84 -19.27 -2.59
CA ALA A 297 18.85 -18.91 -3.60
C ALA A 297 18.32 -17.88 -4.61
N ILE A 298 17.05 -18.00 -5.02
CA ILE A 298 16.38 -17.01 -5.88
C ILE A 298 16.32 -15.66 -5.17
N LEU A 299 15.85 -15.60 -3.92
CA LEU A 299 15.78 -14.34 -3.16
C LEU A 299 17.14 -13.66 -3.03
N ARG A 300 18.21 -14.43 -2.80
CA ARG A 300 19.60 -13.92 -2.77
C ARG A 300 20.12 -13.41 -4.12
N SER A 301 19.50 -13.82 -5.22
CA SER A 301 19.82 -13.32 -6.56
C SER A 301 19.02 -12.08 -6.94
N LEU A 302 17.90 -11.83 -6.26
CA LEU A 302 17.07 -10.63 -6.50
C LEU A 302 17.66 -9.40 -5.82
N ILE A 303 18.12 -9.53 -4.59
CA ILE A 303 18.75 -8.45 -3.83
C ILE A 303 20.04 -8.99 -3.24
N SER A 304 21.18 -8.41 -3.61
CA SER A 304 22.47 -8.87 -3.12
C SER A 304 22.73 -8.39 -1.68
N LEU A 305 23.67 -9.03 -0.99
CA LEU A 305 24.06 -8.60 0.35
C LEU A 305 24.71 -7.21 0.35
N ASP A 306 25.41 -6.86 -0.74
CA ASP A 306 26.04 -5.55 -0.90
C ASP A 306 24.98 -4.46 -1.03
N ASP A 307 23.94 -4.69 -1.85
CA ASP A 307 22.82 -3.74 -2.02
C ASP A 307 22.10 -3.50 -0.69
N LEU A 308 21.87 -4.54 0.11
CA LEU A 308 21.30 -4.40 1.46
C LEU A 308 22.20 -3.52 2.35
N GLY A 309 23.52 -3.75 2.31
CA GLY A 309 24.49 -2.92 3.03
C GLY A 309 24.45 -1.46 2.60
N GLN A 310 24.38 -1.20 1.30
CA GLN A 310 24.28 0.15 0.76
C GLN A 310 22.98 0.82 1.24
N ILE A 311 21.82 0.16 1.13
CA ILE A 311 20.53 0.71 1.56
C ILE A 311 20.52 0.97 3.07
N LEU A 312 21.03 0.05 3.89
CA LEU A 312 21.09 0.21 5.34
C LEU A 312 22.07 1.31 5.78
N SER A 313 23.09 1.60 4.97
CA SER A 313 24.06 2.69 5.22
C SER A 313 23.53 4.08 4.89
N LEU A 314 22.42 4.18 4.14
CA LEU A 314 21.77 5.45 3.80
C LEU A 314 21.39 6.20 5.08
N ARG A 315 21.51 7.53 5.05
CA ARG A 315 21.22 8.37 6.22
C ARG A 315 19.76 8.77 6.22
N PHE A 316 19.17 8.84 7.40
CA PHE A 316 17.88 9.49 7.57
C PHE A 316 18.01 10.99 7.35
N THR A 317 17.02 11.58 6.70
CA THR A 317 16.91 13.03 6.57
C THR A 317 16.39 13.57 7.90
N ILE A 318 17.28 14.15 8.72
CA ILE A 318 16.91 14.70 10.03
C ILE A 318 16.34 16.10 9.79
N PRO A 319 15.05 16.37 10.12
CA PRO A 319 14.48 17.70 9.99
C PRO A 319 15.23 18.69 10.87
N ASN A 320 15.52 19.87 10.35
CA ASN A 320 16.11 20.94 11.15
C ASN A 320 15.02 21.50 12.09
N LEU A 321 15.04 21.06 13.35
CA LEU A 321 14.10 21.47 14.42
C LEU A 321 14.07 22.99 14.69
N ALA A 322 14.97 23.78 14.09
CA ALA A 322 14.95 25.24 14.13
C ALA A 322 13.85 25.88 13.24
N VAL A 323 13.27 25.14 12.30
CA VAL A 323 12.21 25.64 11.42
C VAL A 323 10.84 25.38 12.07
N THR A 324 10.29 26.41 12.70
CA THR A 324 9.03 26.40 13.44
C THR A 324 7.82 26.48 12.52
N GLY A 325 7.54 25.41 11.78
CA GLY A 325 6.29 25.22 11.05
C GLY A 325 5.63 23.89 11.42
N PRO A 326 4.30 23.77 11.41
CA PRO A 326 3.67 22.45 11.44
C PRO A 326 4.24 21.61 10.29
N LEU A 327 4.77 20.44 10.60
CA LEU A 327 5.15 19.42 9.62
C LEU A 327 3.86 18.84 9.03
N ASP A 328 3.17 19.62 8.21
CA ASP A 328 1.99 19.17 7.48
C ASP A 328 2.46 18.39 6.26
N GLY A 329 2.58 17.06 6.38
CA GLY A 329 2.88 16.16 5.26
C GLY A 329 3.79 14.99 5.63
N PRO A 330 3.95 14.01 4.72
CA PRO A 330 4.95 12.95 4.87
C PRO A 330 6.34 13.55 5.05
N LEU A 331 7.12 13.01 5.97
CA LEU A 331 8.52 13.41 6.12
C LEU A 331 9.29 12.96 4.86
N PRO A 332 10.02 13.87 4.19
CA PRO A 332 10.75 13.53 2.98
C PRO A 332 11.93 12.60 3.29
N GLY A 333 12.27 11.77 2.31
CA GLY A 333 13.40 10.86 2.37
C GLY A 333 13.16 9.57 3.17
N LEU A 334 14.26 8.96 3.61
CA LEU A 334 14.23 7.62 4.20
C LEU A 334 13.60 7.63 5.59
N LEU A 335 12.63 6.74 5.83
CA LEU A 335 11.97 6.53 7.11
C LEU A 335 12.50 5.28 7.83
N PRO A 336 12.39 5.20 9.17
CA PRO A 336 12.78 4.01 9.93
C PRO A 336 12.10 2.71 9.44
N ASN A 337 10.83 2.78 9.04
CA ASN A 337 10.08 1.64 8.53
C ASN A 337 10.69 1.08 7.23
N HIS A 338 11.27 1.93 6.38
CA HIS A 338 11.93 1.48 5.14
C HIS A 338 13.13 0.60 5.46
N LYS A 339 13.98 1.01 6.41
CA LYS A 339 15.11 0.17 6.86
C LYS A 339 14.65 -1.08 7.61
N GLN A 340 13.53 -1.03 8.31
CA GLN A 340 12.96 -2.20 9.00
C GLN A 340 12.66 -3.34 8.01
N SER A 341 12.06 -3.03 6.86
CA SER A 341 11.78 -4.00 5.80
C SER A 341 13.06 -4.66 5.27
N VAL A 342 14.09 -3.85 5.03
CA VAL A 342 15.41 -4.30 4.56
C VAL A 342 16.10 -5.18 5.61
N LEU A 343 15.97 -4.85 6.89
CA LEU A 343 16.49 -5.65 7.98
C LEU A 343 15.78 -7.00 8.13
N LEU A 344 14.45 -7.02 7.97
CA LEU A 344 13.70 -8.27 7.97
C LEU A 344 14.18 -9.19 6.85
N PHE A 345 14.46 -8.64 5.67
CA PHE A 345 15.02 -9.41 4.55
C PHE A 345 16.41 -9.94 4.85
N LEU A 346 17.30 -9.10 5.42
CA LEU A 346 18.64 -9.52 5.84
C LEU A 346 18.57 -10.68 6.83
N ASP A 347 17.73 -10.59 7.87
CA ASP A 347 17.55 -11.64 8.87
C ASP A 347 17.00 -12.94 8.28
N ARG A 348 15.91 -12.85 7.51
CA ARG A 348 15.20 -14.01 6.95
C ARG A 348 15.97 -14.74 5.86
N VAL A 349 16.65 -14.01 4.97
CA VAL A 349 17.27 -14.57 3.75
C VAL A 349 18.76 -14.84 3.92
N TYR A 350 19.49 -13.91 4.53
CA TYR A 350 20.92 -14.06 4.73
C TYR A 350 21.23 -14.66 6.09
N GLY A 351 20.64 -14.09 7.16
CA GLY A 351 21.08 -14.31 8.53
C GLY A 351 22.41 -13.60 8.81
N ILE A 352 22.73 -13.42 10.09
CA ILE A 352 24.05 -12.91 10.52
C ILE A 352 24.84 -14.08 11.11
N ASP A 353 25.67 -14.70 10.27
CA ASP A 353 26.36 -15.95 10.62
C ASP A 353 27.78 -15.73 11.17
N SER A 354 28.32 -14.50 11.10
CA SER A 354 29.67 -14.18 11.55
C SER A 354 29.74 -12.90 12.37
N GLN A 355 30.69 -12.85 13.32
CA GLN A 355 30.96 -11.66 14.12
C GLN A 355 31.43 -10.49 13.26
N GLU A 356 32.22 -10.76 12.21
CA GLU A 356 32.72 -9.74 11.29
C GLU A 356 31.57 -9.06 10.53
N MET A 357 30.60 -9.84 10.04
CA MET A 357 29.40 -9.31 9.39
C MET A 357 28.58 -8.45 10.35
N LEU A 358 28.37 -8.92 11.59
CA LEU A 358 27.65 -8.15 12.61
C LEU A 358 28.32 -6.80 12.88
N LEU A 359 29.64 -6.81 13.09
CA LEU A 359 30.41 -5.59 13.36
C LEU A 359 30.37 -4.63 12.17
N HIS A 360 30.44 -5.14 10.95
CA HIS A 360 30.34 -4.33 9.74
C HIS A 360 29.00 -3.59 9.66
N PHE A 361 27.86 -4.28 9.77
CA PHE A 361 26.54 -3.64 9.76
C PHE A 361 26.33 -2.71 10.96
N LEU A 362 26.87 -3.06 12.13
CA LEU A 362 26.79 -2.22 13.31
C LEU A 362 27.52 -0.89 13.11
N GLU A 363 28.72 -0.92 12.52
CA GLU A 363 29.52 0.28 12.26
C GLU A 363 28.96 1.14 11.12
N GLN A 364 28.58 0.52 10.01
CA GLN A 364 28.20 1.22 8.78
C GLN A 364 26.72 1.64 8.73
N SER A 365 25.84 0.95 9.48
CA SER A 365 24.39 1.18 9.43
C SER A 365 23.80 1.53 10.80
N PHE A 366 23.91 0.65 11.80
CA PHE A 366 23.15 0.83 13.05
C PHE A 366 23.65 1.94 13.96
N LEU A 367 24.97 2.08 14.14
CA LEU A 367 25.52 3.16 14.96
C LEU A 367 25.20 4.56 14.42
N PRO A 368 25.31 4.83 13.11
CA PRO A 368 24.75 6.03 12.48
C PRO A 368 23.30 6.34 12.88
N ASP A 369 22.42 5.34 12.78
CA ASP A 369 20.98 5.49 13.03
C ASP A 369 20.69 5.73 14.51
N LEU A 370 21.35 4.99 15.40
CA LEU A 370 21.25 5.17 16.85
C LEU A 370 21.74 6.57 17.27
N ARG A 371 22.82 7.07 16.66
CA ARG A 371 23.29 8.44 16.90
C ARG A 371 22.24 9.46 16.46
N ALA A 372 21.66 9.30 15.27
CA ALA A 372 20.60 10.18 14.79
C ALA A 372 19.41 10.22 15.76
N ALA A 373 18.95 9.07 16.25
CA ALA A 373 17.88 8.98 17.25
C ALA A 373 18.23 9.75 18.54
N THR A 374 19.45 9.56 19.08
CA THR A 374 19.87 10.29 20.29
C THR A 374 20.00 11.81 20.10
N MET A 375 20.31 12.27 18.88
CA MET A 375 20.37 13.70 18.56
C MET A 375 18.98 14.34 18.51
N MET A 376 17.94 13.58 18.14
CA MET A 376 16.56 14.05 18.18
C MET A 376 16.03 14.14 19.62
N ASP A 377 16.33 13.16 20.47
CA ASP A 377 15.91 13.12 21.89
C ASP A 377 16.55 14.22 22.74
N SER A 378 17.75 14.69 22.37
CA SER A 378 18.44 15.74 23.14
C SER A 378 17.87 17.14 22.92
N ASN A 379 17.19 17.40 21.79
CA ASN A 379 16.60 18.70 21.49
C ASN A 379 15.20 18.90 22.12
N THR A 380 14.48 17.83 22.46
CA THR A 380 13.20 17.92 23.18
C THR A 380 13.41 18.32 24.65
N HIS A 381 14.52 17.89 25.27
CA HIS A 381 14.86 18.26 26.64
C HIS A 381 15.31 19.72 26.83
N VAL A 382 15.69 20.44 25.78
CA VAL A 382 16.07 21.86 25.90
C VAL A 382 14.83 22.77 25.91
N ALA A 383 13.72 22.33 25.31
CA ALA A 383 12.45 23.09 25.30
C ALA A 383 11.77 23.10 26.67
N ASP A 384 11.83 21.99 27.44
CA ASP A 384 11.21 21.89 28.76
C ASP A 384 11.99 22.58 29.90
N VAL A 385 13.23 23.02 29.65
CA VAL A 385 14.06 23.73 30.65
C VAL A 385 13.95 25.26 30.50
N MET A 386 13.24 25.74 29.47
CA MET A 386 13.01 27.17 29.21
C MET A 386 11.55 27.64 29.35
N ALA A 387 10.67 26.82 29.93
CA ALA A 387 9.28 27.21 30.26
C ALA A 387 9.12 27.71 31.71
#